data_AF-A0A3L7MU66-F1
#
_entry.id   AF-A0A3L7MU66-F1
#
_cell.length_a   1.000
_cell.length_b   1.000
_cell.length_c   1.000
_cell.angle_alpha   90.00
_cell.angle_beta   90.00
_cell.angle_gamma   90.00
#
_symmetry.space_group_name_H-M   'P 1'
#
loop_
_entity.id
_entity.type
_entity.pdbx_description
1 polymer ?
#
loop_
_entity_poly.entity_id
_entity_poly.type
_entity_poly.pdbx_seq_one_letter_code
_entity_poly.pdbx_strand_id
1 'polypeptide(L)'
;MRVRATPLRSPSRAAFPSMLRKKCWLRPRSSARRSSLRLRQARTTMTTEAREETGFPEGEIAATGSTNSTEFLPHPSCGLLVPSNWITNATPHERLDPRPGPRASTEPGIGGRLKDRPSDFIVEEIPSYDPSGEGEHIYLGIQKTNMPHTEMLGVICRHFNVEEFAVGFAGMKDRVAVTHQTVSVHLPVDRPVGELKHDRLVVMWAKRHTNKLRRGHLRGNRFVIRMRGIDPMQVRTVKLRLEMLAKHGIPDYFGEQRFGYRLNNHIVGRYFAHAQWQQLLDEMLGSRGAPFPPHQLEVRELYDRGEFQAAYDIWGRNDQAERIALRALGRGRDAAGAVRAIPGHTRSFWMSALQGAVYNHALSQRVRDGTFGAVLRGDVAMLGGSSSVFPIAHDAPADELAVLESRCAAHDISAAGPIPGPGMLASSGLPREIELRALAACGVEDAQFVPPALDGAGARRPYRIMMRDWSVDAGVDEHGGYIRVMFDLQKGAFATVLCREIMGEGVV
;
A
#
# COMPACT_ATOMS: atom_id res chain seq x y z
N MET A 1 -55.72 13.09 -21.55
CA MET A 1 -56.72 14.17 -21.63
C MET A 1 -57.72 13.95 -20.48
N ARG A 2 -57.69 14.84 -19.47
CA ARG A 2 -58.59 15.04 -18.30
C ARG A 2 -59.24 13.82 -17.60
N VAL A 3 -58.74 13.51 -16.40
CA VAL A 3 -59.55 12.94 -15.30
C VAL A 3 -59.59 13.98 -14.17
N ARG A 4 -60.80 14.33 -13.74
CA ARG A 4 -61.10 15.34 -12.70
C ARG A 4 -60.98 14.75 -11.30
N ALA A 5 -60.49 15.58 -10.39
CA ALA A 5 -60.38 15.35 -8.96
C ALA A 5 -61.64 15.79 -8.20
N THR A 6 -61.86 15.17 -7.03
CA THR A 6 -62.52 15.82 -5.88
C THR A 6 -61.90 15.30 -4.56
N PRO A 7 -61.84 16.14 -3.49
CA PRO A 7 -60.95 15.97 -2.33
C PRO A 7 -61.70 15.43 -1.10
N LEU A 8 -61.00 15.13 0.01
CA LEU A 8 -61.56 15.29 1.37
C LEU A 8 -60.49 15.32 2.48
N ARG A 9 -60.88 16.00 3.56
CA ARG A 9 -60.11 16.61 4.65
C ARG A 9 -59.66 15.65 5.75
N SER A 10 -58.62 16.06 6.47
CA SER A 10 -58.22 15.63 7.82
C SER A 10 -59.22 16.02 8.91
N PRO A 11 -59.21 15.33 10.08
CA PRO A 11 -58.82 16.02 11.31
C PRO A 11 -58.07 15.21 12.41
N SER A 12 -57.21 15.94 13.14
CA SER A 12 -56.82 15.94 14.57
C SER A 12 -56.62 14.68 15.45
N ARG A 13 -55.38 14.57 15.96
CA ARG A 13 -54.87 14.32 17.34
C ARG A 13 -55.77 13.73 18.46
N ALA A 14 -55.26 12.67 19.10
CA ALA A 14 -55.26 12.40 20.57
C ALA A 14 -54.11 11.39 20.87
N ALA A 15 -53.05 11.75 21.61
CA ALA A 15 -52.85 11.59 23.06
C ALA A 15 -52.74 10.12 23.55
N PHE A 16 -51.52 9.70 23.93
CA PHE A 16 -51.28 8.51 24.75
C PHE A 16 -50.39 8.86 25.96
N PRO A 17 -50.61 8.26 27.15
CA PRO A 17 -49.98 8.68 28.39
C PRO A 17 -48.74 7.86 28.76
N SER A 18 -48.17 8.31 29.87
CA SER A 18 -46.81 8.19 30.40
C SER A 18 -46.44 6.91 31.16
N MET A 19 -45.12 6.81 31.39
CA MET A 19 -44.40 6.28 32.58
C MET A 19 -44.02 4.79 32.63
N LEU A 20 -42.71 4.52 32.49
CA LEU A 20 -41.88 4.00 33.58
C LEU A 20 -40.37 4.17 33.28
N ARG A 21 -39.65 4.70 34.27
CA ARG A 21 -38.22 5.01 34.31
C ARG A 21 -37.37 3.79 34.71
N LYS A 22 -36.09 3.76 34.29
CA LYS A 22 -34.86 3.83 35.13
C LYS A 22 -33.63 3.51 34.27
N LYS A 23 -32.76 4.49 33.99
CA LYS A 23 -31.50 4.86 34.70
C LYS A 23 -30.27 4.37 33.91
N CYS A 24 -29.64 5.29 33.16
CA CYS A 24 -28.26 5.17 32.69
C CYS A 24 -27.42 6.25 33.38
N TRP A 25 -26.26 5.85 33.90
CA TRP A 25 -25.35 6.66 34.71
C TRP A 25 -24.51 7.60 33.84
N LEU A 26 -24.53 8.89 34.18
CA LEU A 26 -23.58 9.91 33.73
C LEU A 26 -22.77 10.38 34.94
N ARG A 27 -21.45 10.44 34.82
CA ARG A 27 -20.54 11.15 35.73
C ARG A 27 -19.43 11.85 34.91
N PRO A 28 -18.83 12.93 35.43
CA PRO A 28 -18.87 14.22 34.73
C PRO A 28 -17.50 14.81 34.39
N ARG A 29 -17.52 15.85 33.54
CA ARG A 29 -16.42 16.77 33.24
C ARG A 29 -16.04 17.58 34.50
N SER A 30 -14.75 17.63 34.83
CA SER A 30 -14.21 18.55 35.83
C SER A 30 -13.60 19.79 35.16
N SER A 31 -14.12 20.95 35.51
CA SER A 31 -13.53 22.27 35.29
C SER A 31 -12.98 22.81 36.62
N ALA A 32 -11.74 23.27 36.67
CA ALA A 32 -11.23 24.14 37.73
C ALA A 32 -10.47 25.30 37.09
N ARG A 33 -10.83 26.53 37.50
CA ARG A 33 -10.27 27.81 37.07
C ARG A 33 -9.26 28.32 38.11
N ARG A 34 -8.20 29.00 37.61
CA ARG A 34 -7.47 30.20 38.13
C ARG A 34 -6.83 30.05 39.55
N SER A 35 -5.67 30.62 39.91
CA SER A 35 -4.79 31.67 39.37
C SER A 35 -3.56 31.78 40.27
N SER A 36 -2.38 32.15 39.74
CA SER A 36 -1.58 33.26 40.28
C SER A 36 -0.37 33.55 39.38
N LEU A 37 -0.25 34.84 39.01
CA LEU A 37 0.92 35.46 38.42
C LEU A 37 2.05 35.57 39.48
N ARG A 38 3.31 35.46 39.04
CA ARG A 38 4.32 36.53 39.23
C ARG A 38 5.60 36.28 38.41
N LEU A 39 5.89 37.29 37.57
CA LEU A 39 7.16 37.84 37.12
C LEU A 39 8.47 37.06 37.35
N ARG A 40 9.25 36.91 36.26
CA ARG A 40 10.60 37.48 36.16
C ARG A 40 11.03 37.64 34.70
N GLN A 41 11.19 38.90 34.28
CA GLN A 41 12.03 39.29 33.15
C GLN A 41 13.50 39.28 33.63
N ALA A 42 14.41 38.80 32.78
CA ALA A 42 15.77 39.32 32.69
C ALA A 42 16.27 39.09 31.26
N ARG A 43 16.26 40.17 30.48
CA ARG A 43 17.07 40.32 29.26
C ARG A 43 18.50 40.57 29.70
N THR A 44 19.45 39.89 29.07
CA THR A 44 20.83 40.37 28.98
C THR A 44 21.32 40.13 27.56
N THR A 45 21.45 41.24 26.85
CA THR A 45 22.23 41.44 25.62
C THR A 45 23.70 41.17 25.89
N MET A 46 24.37 40.43 25.01
CA MET A 46 25.82 40.50 24.72
C MET A 46 26.01 39.96 23.28
N THR A 47 26.13 40.86 22.31
CA THR A 47 27.39 41.26 21.63
C THR A 47 27.90 40.21 20.65
N THR A 48 27.62 40.50 19.39
CA THR A 48 28.41 40.16 18.19
C THR A 48 29.90 40.45 18.40
N GLU A 49 30.75 39.47 18.13
CA GLU A 49 32.07 39.68 17.52
C GLU A 49 32.65 38.36 16.97
N ALA A 50 33.56 38.53 16.01
CA ALA A 50 33.97 37.60 14.97
C ALA A 50 34.85 36.42 15.42
N ARG A 51 34.93 35.41 14.52
CA ARG A 51 36.02 34.45 14.22
C ARG A 51 35.39 33.13 13.79
N GLU A 52 35.85 32.36 12.81
CA GLU A 52 36.97 32.46 11.88
C GLU A 52 36.65 31.45 10.76
N GLU A 53 36.99 31.82 9.53
CA GLU A 53 36.85 31.01 8.32
C GLU A 53 37.67 29.71 8.42
N THR A 54 37.01 28.58 8.18
CA THR A 54 37.68 27.36 7.72
C THR A 54 36.95 26.85 6.49
N GLY A 55 37.53 27.15 5.33
CA GLY A 55 37.04 26.74 4.03
C GLY A 55 37.09 25.21 3.89
N PHE A 56 35.96 24.64 3.45
CA PHE A 56 35.96 23.32 2.84
C PHE A 56 36.42 23.50 1.39
N PRO A 57 37.40 22.74 0.89
CA PRO A 57 37.88 22.91 -0.47
C PRO A 57 36.79 22.45 -1.44
N GLU A 58 36.44 23.34 -2.37
CA GLU A 58 35.69 23.02 -3.59
C GLU A 58 36.57 22.09 -4.46
N GLY A 59 36.37 20.79 -4.30
CA GLY A 59 36.92 19.78 -5.20
C GLY A 59 35.98 19.57 -6.39
N GLU A 60 36.45 19.95 -7.57
CA GLU A 60 35.85 19.63 -8.87
C GLU A 60 35.46 18.15 -8.95
N ILE A 61 34.16 17.86 -8.96
CA ILE A 61 33.67 16.52 -9.31
C ILE A 61 33.70 16.43 -10.83
N ALA A 62 34.87 16.02 -11.35
CA ALA A 62 35.02 15.58 -12.72
C ALA A 62 33.99 14.47 -13.01
N ALA A 63 33.11 14.75 -13.97
CA ALA A 63 32.15 13.80 -14.50
C ALA A 63 32.87 12.57 -15.07
N THR A 64 32.94 11.51 -14.27
CA THR A 64 33.26 10.16 -14.75
C THR A 64 32.00 9.34 -14.67
N GLY A 65 31.50 8.96 -15.85
CA GLY A 65 30.33 8.11 -15.99
C GLY A 65 30.57 6.76 -15.33
N SER A 66 29.77 6.46 -14.31
CA SER A 66 29.63 5.12 -13.75
C SER A 66 28.15 4.86 -13.59
N THR A 67 27.54 4.29 -14.64
CA THR A 67 26.25 3.61 -14.54
C THR A 67 26.45 2.34 -13.69
N ASN A 68 26.50 2.49 -12.37
CA ASN A 68 26.37 1.35 -11.45
C ASN A 68 24.89 0.96 -11.42
N SER A 69 24.42 0.29 -12.48
CA SER A 69 23.19 -0.48 -12.40
C SER A 69 23.50 -1.69 -11.52
N THR A 70 23.06 -1.64 -10.27
CA THR A 70 23.17 -2.77 -9.35
C THR A 70 22.51 -4.00 -9.98
N GLU A 71 23.32 -4.99 -10.35
CA GLU A 71 22.85 -6.25 -10.93
C GLU A 71 22.12 -7.07 -9.87
N PHE A 72 20.99 -7.68 -10.22
CA PHE A 72 20.23 -8.56 -9.34
C PHE A 72 20.45 -10.00 -9.77
N LEU A 73 20.93 -10.85 -8.86
CA LEU A 73 21.19 -12.27 -9.09
C LEU A 73 20.61 -13.12 -7.95
N PRO A 74 20.25 -14.40 -8.22
CA PRO A 74 19.88 -15.32 -7.16
C PRO A 74 21.02 -15.44 -6.14
N HIS A 75 20.76 -15.10 -4.88
CA HIS A 75 21.77 -15.15 -3.84
C HIS A 75 22.22 -16.61 -3.59
N PRO A 76 23.52 -16.91 -3.58
CA PRO A 76 24.03 -18.29 -3.55
C PRO A 76 23.56 -19.09 -2.32
N SER A 77 23.39 -18.43 -1.18
CA SER A 77 22.95 -19.11 0.05
C SER A 77 21.45 -19.39 0.13
N CYS A 78 20.59 -18.69 -0.62
CA CYS A 78 19.14 -18.79 -0.38
C CYS A 78 18.23 -18.64 -1.60
N GLY A 79 18.78 -18.41 -2.79
CA GLY A 79 18.05 -18.31 -4.05
C GLY A 79 17.26 -17.01 -4.26
N LEU A 80 17.15 -16.14 -3.25
CA LEU A 80 16.46 -14.85 -3.39
C LEU A 80 17.16 -13.96 -4.42
N LEU A 81 16.42 -13.43 -5.38
CA LEU A 81 16.93 -12.46 -6.34
C LEU A 81 17.08 -11.09 -5.65
N VAL A 82 18.30 -10.75 -5.29
CA VAL A 82 18.70 -9.52 -4.58
C VAL A 82 19.91 -8.90 -5.29
N PRO A 83 20.33 -7.66 -4.94
CA PRO A 83 21.58 -7.12 -5.44
C PRO A 83 22.75 -8.10 -5.28
N SER A 84 23.55 -8.27 -6.32
CA SER A 84 24.61 -9.29 -6.38
C SER A 84 25.69 -9.14 -5.30
N ASN A 85 25.83 -7.94 -4.72
CA ASN A 85 26.76 -7.65 -3.64
C ASN A 85 26.18 -7.86 -2.24
N TRP A 86 24.91 -8.23 -2.09
CA TRP A 86 24.34 -8.51 -0.77
C TRP A 86 24.87 -9.82 -0.20
N ILE A 87 25.01 -9.85 1.12
CA ILE A 87 25.65 -10.94 1.86
C ILE A 87 24.77 -11.43 3.00
N THR A 88 25.05 -12.63 3.50
CA THR A 88 24.54 -13.15 4.77
C THR A 88 25.54 -14.16 5.33
N ASN A 89 25.68 -14.20 6.65
CA ASN A 89 26.45 -15.21 7.38
C ASN A 89 25.60 -16.46 7.69
N ALA A 90 24.38 -16.55 7.15
CA ALA A 90 23.52 -17.71 7.30
C ALA A 90 24.11 -18.95 6.60
N THR A 91 23.90 -20.12 7.19
CA THR A 91 24.10 -21.39 6.48
C THR A 91 23.14 -21.46 5.28
N PRO A 92 23.58 -21.94 4.11
CA PRO A 92 22.73 -22.03 2.93
C PRO A 92 21.44 -22.80 3.19
N HIS A 93 20.30 -22.19 2.85
CA HIS A 93 18.97 -22.78 2.87
C HIS A 93 18.04 -22.01 1.95
N GLU A 94 17.14 -22.71 1.26
CA GLU A 94 16.15 -22.09 0.39
C GLU A 94 15.20 -21.19 1.19
N ARG A 95 14.99 -19.97 0.70
CA ARG A 95 14.01 -19.03 1.27
C ARG A 95 12.85 -18.87 0.33
N LEU A 96 11.65 -18.92 0.89
CA LEU A 96 10.42 -18.70 0.16
C LEU A 96 10.37 -17.26 -0.35
N ASP A 97 10.33 -17.11 -1.68
CA ASP A 97 10.18 -15.83 -2.34
C ASP A 97 8.72 -15.33 -2.20
N PRO A 98 8.49 -14.20 -1.48
CA PRO A 98 7.14 -13.70 -1.26
C PRO A 98 6.61 -12.85 -2.42
N ARG A 99 7.45 -12.54 -3.42
CA ARG A 99 7.12 -11.62 -4.52
C ARG A 99 6.02 -12.17 -5.42
N PRO A 100 5.47 -11.36 -6.35
CA PRO A 100 4.53 -11.84 -7.36
C PRO A 100 5.03 -13.10 -8.07
N GLY A 101 4.22 -14.15 -8.06
CA GLY A 101 4.51 -15.43 -8.72
C GLY A 101 4.29 -15.37 -10.23
N PRO A 102 4.00 -16.50 -10.91
CA PRO A 102 3.88 -16.54 -12.36
C PRO A 102 2.93 -15.47 -12.93
N ARG A 103 3.28 -14.96 -14.12
CA ARG A 103 2.43 -14.06 -14.89
C ARG A 103 1.24 -14.82 -15.49
N ALA A 104 0.16 -14.12 -15.78
CA ALA A 104 -0.94 -14.69 -16.56
C ALA A 104 -0.51 -14.96 -18.01
N SER A 105 0.35 -14.10 -18.56
CA SER A 105 0.97 -14.35 -19.87
C SER A 105 2.13 -15.33 -19.76
N THR A 106 2.14 -16.34 -20.64
CA THR A 106 3.27 -17.28 -20.82
C THR A 106 4.31 -16.78 -21.82
N GLU A 107 3.99 -15.73 -22.59
CA GLU A 107 4.91 -15.17 -23.57
C GLU A 107 6.02 -14.35 -22.90
N PRO A 108 7.26 -14.31 -23.47
CA PRO A 108 8.32 -13.45 -22.98
C PRO A 108 7.89 -11.98 -22.86
N GLY A 109 8.31 -11.33 -21.79
CA GLY A 109 8.12 -9.88 -21.65
C GLY A 109 8.79 -9.10 -22.77
N ILE A 110 8.25 -7.94 -23.13
CA ILE A 110 8.85 -7.08 -24.18
C ILE A 110 10.08 -6.29 -23.68
N GLY A 111 10.43 -6.40 -22.39
CA GLY A 111 11.47 -5.62 -21.75
C GLY A 111 11.09 -4.16 -21.54
N GLY A 112 12.11 -3.30 -21.49
CA GLY A 112 11.97 -1.86 -21.34
C GLY A 112 12.20 -1.35 -19.92
N ARG A 113 11.95 -0.04 -19.74
CA ARG A 113 12.05 0.66 -18.46
C ARG A 113 10.81 1.49 -18.19
N LEU A 114 10.49 1.61 -16.90
CA LEU A 114 9.45 2.49 -16.40
C LEU A 114 10.08 3.69 -15.68
N LYS A 115 9.31 4.78 -15.59
CA LYS A 115 9.67 5.93 -14.74
C LYS A 115 11.06 6.54 -15.04
N ASP A 116 11.55 6.38 -16.28
CA ASP A 116 12.74 7.12 -16.78
C ASP A 116 12.58 8.62 -16.49
N ARG A 117 11.35 9.15 -16.62
CA ARG A 117 10.96 10.50 -16.21
C ARG A 117 9.61 10.51 -15.51
N PRO A 118 9.31 11.52 -14.66
CA PRO A 118 7.99 11.65 -14.04
C PRO A 118 6.84 11.72 -15.04
N SER A 119 7.05 12.33 -16.21
CA SER A 119 6.05 12.46 -17.28
C SER A 119 5.79 11.16 -18.06
N ASP A 120 6.63 10.14 -17.89
CA ASP A 120 6.39 8.80 -18.44
C ASP A 120 5.41 8.00 -17.57
N PHE A 121 5.07 8.49 -16.38
CA PHE A 121 4.17 7.82 -15.45
C PHE A 121 3.14 8.82 -14.91
N ILE A 122 1.98 8.86 -15.54
CA ILE A 122 0.88 9.74 -15.17
C ILE A 122 -0.17 8.94 -14.40
N VAL A 123 -0.64 9.47 -13.28
CA VAL A 123 -1.70 8.87 -12.47
C VAL A 123 -2.79 9.89 -12.21
N GLU A 124 -3.98 9.65 -12.71
CA GLU A 124 -5.14 10.51 -12.50
C GLU A 124 -6.14 9.80 -11.59
N GLU A 125 -6.51 10.44 -10.49
CA GLU A 125 -7.51 9.93 -9.57
C GLU A 125 -8.91 10.00 -10.19
N ILE A 126 -9.63 8.89 -10.15
CA ILE A 126 -11.03 8.82 -10.58
C ILE A 126 -11.91 8.97 -9.33
N PRO A 127 -12.54 10.14 -9.11
CA PRO A 127 -13.32 10.38 -7.90
C PRO A 127 -14.56 9.49 -7.85
N SER A 128 -15.05 9.25 -6.63
CA SER A 128 -16.33 8.57 -6.39
C SER A 128 -17.54 9.44 -6.69
N TYR A 129 -17.38 10.76 -6.61
CA TYR A 129 -18.44 11.74 -6.80
C TYR A 129 -17.79 13.11 -7.04
N ASP A 130 -18.54 14.01 -7.67
CA ASP A 130 -18.10 15.39 -7.89
C ASP A 130 -18.30 16.27 -6.64
N PRO A 131 -17.52 17.34 -6.47
CA PRO A 131 -17.76 18.33 -5.42
C PRO A 131 -19.15 18.96 -5.54
N SER A 132 -19.86 19.11 -4.43
CA SER A 132 -21.23 19.65 -4.37
C SER A 132 -21.32 21.14 -4.73
N GLY A 133 -20.23 21.89 -4.61
CA GLY A 133 -20.21 23.33 -4.84
C GLY A 133 -20.52 24.18 -3.61
N GLU A 134 -20.90 23.56 -2.49
CA GLU A 134 -21.20 24.22 -1.21
C GLU A 134 -20.59 23.47 -0.01
N GLY A 135 -20.44 24.16 1.13
CA GLY A 135 -19.96 23.58 2.40
C GLY A 135 -18.63 24.16 2.89
N GLU A 136 -18.21 23.71 4.07
CA GLU A 136 -17.04 24.23 4.79
C GLU A 136 -15.70 23.61 4.36
N HIS A 137 -15.73 22.63 3.45
CA HIS A 137 -14.50 22.09 2.86
C HIS A 137 -14.28 22.69 1.48
N ILE A 138 -13.03 22.99 1.14
CA ILE A 138 -12.62 23.25 -0.23
C ILE A 138 -11.94 21.99 -0.77
N TYR A 139 -12.47 21.46 -1.88
CA TYR A 139 -11.82 20.43 -2.66
C TYR A 139 -10.94 21.10 -3.71
N LEU A 140 -9.71 20.65 -3.82
CA LEU A 140 -8.71 21.12 -4.75
C LEU A 140 -8.30 19.96 -5.65
N GLY A 141 -8.46 20.13 -6.96
CA GLY A 141 -7.82 19.26 -7.94
C GLY A 141 -6.37 19.70 -8.09
N ILE A 142 -5.43 18.83 -7.70
CA ILE A 142 -4.01 19.16 -7.68
C ILE A 142 -3.25 18.25 -8.63
N GLN A 143 -2.42 18.86 -9.47
CA GLN A 143 -1.33 18.18 -10.17
C GLN A 143 -0.05 18.35 -9.35
N LYS A 144 0.63 17.25 -9.04
CA LYS A 144 2.00 17.27 -8.50
C LYS A 144 2.96 16.51 -9.39
N THR A 145 4.21 16.97 -9.46
CA THR A 145 5.27 16.36 -10.28
C THR A 145 6.48 16.03 -9.43
N ASN A 146 6.92 14.76 -9.45
CA ASN A 146 8.09 14.28 -8.70
C ASN A 146 8.10 14.69 -7.21
N MET A 147 6.95 14.63 -6.54
CA MET A 147 6.76 15.21 -5.20
C MET A 147 6.21 14.15 -4.22
N PRO A 148 6.86 13.94 -3.05
CA PRO A 148 6.33 13.12 -1.96
C PRO A 148 5.00 13.66 -1.43
N HIS A 149 4.16 12.77 -0.91
CA HIS A 149 2.86 13.18 -0.35
C HIS A 149 3.01 14.12 0.85
N THR A 150 3.97 13.86 1.74
CA THR A 150 4.23 14.70 2.93
C THR A 150 4.65 16.13 2.57
N GLU A 151 5.45 16.29 1.52
CA GLU A 151 5.87 17.59 1.02
C GLU A 151 4.66 18.38 0.50
N MET A 152 3.80 17.73 -0.30
CA MET A 152 2.56 18.32 -0.81
C MET A 152 1.65 18.81 0.32
N LEU A 153 1.45 17.99 1.36
CA LEU A 153 0.66 18.39 2.53
C LEU A 153 1.27 19.60 3.23
N GLY A 154 2.58 19.64 3.40
CA GLY A 154 3.29 20.78 3.97
C GLY A 154 3.06 22.09 3.19
N VAL A 155 3.07 22.03 1.85
CA VAL A 155 2.76 23.20 0.99
C VAL A 155 1.32 23.67 1.20
N ILE A 156 0.35 22.76 1.18
CA ILE A 156 -1.07 23.06 1.37
C ILE A 156 -1.34 23.65 2.76
N CYS A 157 -0.82 23.01 3.81
CA CYS A 157 -0.98 23.46 5.19
C CYS A 157 -0.46 24.88 5.41
N ARG A 158 0.74 25.19 4.88
CA ARG A 158 1.31 26.54 4.95
C ARG A 158 0.46 27.56 4.20
N HIS A 159 -0.01 27.22 3.01
CA HIS A 159 -0.83 28.12 2.19
C HIS A 159 -2.15 28.50 2.87
N PHE A 160 -2.88 27.53 3.41
CA PHE A 160 -4.17 27.77 4.06
C PHE A 160 -4.06 28.14 5.55
N ASN A 161 -2.85 28.10 6.12
CA ASN A 161 -2.58 28.26 7.55
C ASN A 161 -3.45 27.30 8.39
N VAL A 162 -3.34 26.00 8.10
CA VAL A 162 -4.06 24.92 8.77
C VAL A 162 -3.12 23.76 9.11
N GLU A 163 -3.50 23.01 10.12
CA GLU A 163 -2.82 21.78 10.51
C GLU A 163 -3.14 20.61 9.57
N GLU A 164 -2.27 19.59 9.53
CA GLU A 164 -2.41 18.44 8.62
C GLU A 164 -3.75 17.70 8.80
N PHE A 165 -4.28 17.64 10.04
CA PHE A 165 -5.57 17.01 10.30
C PHE A 165 -6.75 17.72 9.63
N ALA A 166 -6.60 18.98 9.20
CA ALA A 166 -7.62 19.69 8.42
C ALA A 166 -7.63 19.27 6.94
N VAL A 167 -6.56 18.63 6.47
CA VAL A 167 -6.40 18.17 5.10
C VAL A 167 -6.81 16.71 4.97
N GLY A 168 -7.58 16.40 3.93
CA GLY A 168 -8.09 15.06 3.64
C GLY A 168 -7.78 14.64 2.21
N PHE A 169 -7.55 13.36 1.99
CA PHE A 169 -7.20 12.78 0.69
C PHE A 169 -7.75 11.35 0.59
N ALA A 170 -8.03 10.91 -0.65
CA ALA A 170 -8.61 9.59 -0.89
C ALA A 170 -7.57 8.45 -0.93
N GLY A 171 -6.32 8.78 -1.28
CA GLY A 171 -5.18 7.86 -1.26
C GLY A 171 -3.86 8.60 -1.47
N MET A 172 -2.74 7.91 -1.25
CA MET A 172 -1.42 8.42 -1.61
C MET A 172 -1.11 8.02 -3.05
N LYS A 173 -0.42 8.90 -3.80
CA LYS A 173 0.06 8.64 -5.17
C LYS A 173 1.57 8.61 -5.22
N ASP A 174 2.11 7.96 -6.24
CA ASP A 174 3.55 7.83 -6.49
C ASP A 174 4.31 9.14 -6.39
N ARG A 175 5.53 9.08 -5.82
CA ARG A 175 6.47 10.21 -5.80
C ARG A 175 6.98 10.50 -7.21
N VAL A 176 7.55 9.49 -7.87
CA VAL A 176 8.15 9.59 -9.21
C VAL A 176 7.06 9.40 -10.26
N ALA A 177 6.25 10.44 -10.45
CA ALA A 177 5.13 10.49 -11.37
C ALA A 177 4.64 11.94 -11.54
N VAL A 178 3.83 12.18 -12.58
CA VAL A 178 2.87 13.30 -12.61
C VAL A 178 1.54 12.76 -12.11
N THR A 179 0.99 13.35 -11.04
CA THR A 179 -0.23 12.81 -10.44
C THR A 179 -1.30 13.88 -10.30
N HIS A 180 -2.51 13.59 -10.76
CA HIS A 180 -3.71 14.39 -10.51
C HIS A 180 -4.52 13.74 -9.40
N GLN A 181 -4.77 14.46 -8.32
CA GLN A 181 -5.54 13.95 -7.20
C GLN A 181 -6.38 15.05 -6.56
N THR A 182 -7.46 14.64 -5.90
CA THR A 182 -8.26 15.57 -5.12
C THR A 182 -7.76 15.58 -3.68
N VAL A 183 -7.60 16.77 -3.13
CA VAL A 183 -7.45 16.97 -1.69
C VAL A 183 -8.59 17.85 -1.18
N SER A 184 -8.99 17.63 0.06
CA SER A 184 -9.93 18.50 0.77
C SER A 184 -9.19 19.26 1.84
N VAL A 185 -9.52 20.53 2.05
CA VAL A 185 -9.06 21.33 3.17
C VAL A 185 -10.29 21.84 3.90
N HIS A 186 -10.36 21.62 5.21
CA HIS A 186 -11.37 22.27 6.03
C HIS A 186 -11.04 23.77 6.10
N LEU A 187 -11.85 24.59 5.44
CA LEU A 187 -11.62 26.01 5.27
C LEU A 187 -12.97 26.74 5.37
N PRO A 188 -13.28 27.45 6.46
CA PRO A 188 -14.52 28.20 6.61
C PRO A 188 -14.85 29.08 5.37
N VAL A 189 -16.15 29.27 5.10
CA VAL A 189 -16.66 29.83 3.82
C VAL A 189 -16.16 31.25 3.55
N ASP A 190 -15.93 32.02 4.61
CA ASP A 190 -15.42 33.39 4.61
C ASP A 190 -13.93 33.50 4.24
N ARG A 191 -13.17 32.41 4.27
CA ARG A 191 -11.76 32.41 3.89
C ARG A 191 -11.56 32.21 2.39
N PRO A 192 -10.80 33.11 1.72
CA PRO A 192 -10.48 32.95 0.30
C PRO A 192 -9.53 31.77 0.09
N VAL A 193 -9.63 31.13 -1.08
CA VAL A 193 -8.71 30.06 -1.45
C VAL A 193 -7.31 30.59 -1.75
N GLY A 194 -7.24 31.79 -2.35
CA GLY A 194 -5.98 32.40 -2.80
C GLY A 194 -5.32 31.64 -3.95
N GLU A 195 -4.33 32.26 -4.58
CA GLU A 195 -3.51 31.60 -5.60
C GLU A 195 -2.36 30.87 -4.93
N LEU A 196 -2.27 29.54 -5.11
CA LEU A 196 -1.18 28.73 -4.60
C LEU A 196 -0.14 28.55 -5.71
N LYS A 197 1.02 29.20 -5.57
CA LYS A 197 2.15 29.10 -6.50
C LYS A 197 3.22 28.15 -5.97
N HIS A 198 3.60 27.16 -6.78
CA HIS A 198 4.66 26.22 -6.45
C HIS A 198 5.19 25.54 -7.73
N ASP A 199 6.51 25.38 -7.86
CA ASP A 199 7.14 24.88 -9.10
C ASP A 199 6.71 23.45 -9.49
N ARG A 200 6.43 22.63 -8.47
CA ARG A 200 6.08 21.20 -8.64
C ARG A 200 4.62 20.87 -8.29
N LEU A 201 3.78 21.87 -8.01
CA LEU A 201 2.39 21.68 -7.60
C LEU A 201 1.50 22.76 -8.19
N VAL A 202 0.48 22.33 -8.94
CA VAL A 202 -0.48 23.21 -9.62
C VAL A 202 -1.89 22.88 -9.16
N VAL A 203 -2.66 23.90 -8.76
CA VAL A 203 -4.10 23.77 -8.49
C VAL A 203 -4.84 23.94 -9.81
N MET A 204 -5.50 22.87 -10.27
CA MET A 204 -6.24 22.83 -11.53
C MET A 204 -7.66 23.39 -11.37
N TRP A 205 -8.28 23.15 -10.22
CA TRP A 205 -9.61 23.65 -9.89
C TRP A 205 -9.82 23.66 -8.37
N ALA A 206 -10.75 24.48 -7.91
CA ALA A 206 -11.17 24.56 -6.51
C ALA A 206 -12.70 24.65 -6.42
N LYS A 207 -13.34 23.74 -5.68
CA LYS A 207 -14.81 23.71 -5.49
C LYS A 207 -15.17 23.32 -4.06
N ARG A 208 -16.24 23.89 -3.51
CA ARG A 208 -16.66 23.60 -2.14
C ARG A 208 -17.31 22.22 -2.02
N HIS A 209 -17.25 21.65 -0.83
CA HIS A 209 -17.92 20.42 -0.47
C HIS A 209 -18.31 20.37 1.01
N THR A 210 -19.29 19.53 1.34
CA THR A 210 -19.88 19.45 2.68
C THR A 210 -19.07 18.61 3.65
N ASN A 211 -18.25 17.66 3.17
CA ASN A 211 -17.44 16.80 4.03
C ASN A 211 -15.98 16.77 3.64
N LYS A 212 -15.15 16.38 4.61
CA LYS A 212 -13.75 16.03 4.39
C LYS A 212 -13.63 14.80 3.48
N LEU A 213 -12.69 14.84 2.55
CA LEU A 213 -12.29 13.68 1.75
C LEU A 213 -11.54 12.68 2.63
N ARG A 214 -11.95 11.41 2.59
CA ARG A 214 -11.35 10.34 3.40
C ARG A 214 -10.81 9.22 2.52
N ARG A 215 -9.94 8.39 3.10
CA ARG A 215 -9.40 7.20 2.44
C ARG A 215 -10.54 6.36 1.87
N GLY A 216 -10.40 5.96 0.60
CA GLY A 216 -11.40 5.16 -0.10
C GLY A 216 -12.49 5.95 -0.83
N HIS A 217 -12.51 7.29 -0.75
CA HIS A 217 -13.38 8.17 -1.54
C HIS A 217 -12.87 8.34 -2.99
N LEU A 218 -12.44 7.25 -3.61
CA LEU A 218 -12.11 7.15 -5.03
C LEU A 218 -12.68 5.85 -5.61
N ARG A 219 -13.00 5.84 -6.90
CA ARG A 219 -13.33 4.60 -7.61
C ARG A 219 -12.07 3.84 -7.99
N GLY A 220 -11.06 4.58 -8.43
CA GLY A 220 -9.85 4.01 -8.98
C GLY A 220 -8.88 5.07 -9.47
N ASN A 221 -7.93 4.64 -10.29
CA ASN A 221 -6.95 5.53 -10.91
C ASN A 221 -6.86 5.20 -12.39
N ARG A 222 -6.79 6.24 -13.21
CA ARG A 222 -6.37 6.17 -14.61
C ARG A 222 -4.87 6.31 -14.66
N PHE A 223 -4.22 5.39 -15.35
CA PHE A 223 -2.79 5.41 -15.58
C PHE A 223 -2.52 5.73 -17.04
N VAL A 224 -1.54 6.58 -17.29
CA VAL A 224 -0.95 6.76 -18.63
C VAL A 224 0.53 6.54 -18.49
N ILE A 225 1.02 5.42 -19.02
CA ILE A 225 2.39 4.96 -18.81
C ILE A 225 3.07 4.83 -20.16
N ARG A 226 4.23 5.48 -20.29
CA ARG A 226 5.15 5.31 -21.41
C ARG A 226 6.25 4.34 -20.99
N MET A 227 6.29 3.21 -21.66
CA MET A 227 7.37 2.22 -21.53
C MET A 227 8.48 2.60 -22.52
N ARG A 228 9.69 2.79 -22.01
CA ARG A 228 10.87 3.27 -22.77
C ARG A 228 11.87 2.14 -23.01
N GLY A 229 12.80 2.35 -23.94
CA GLY A 229 13.85 1.36 -24.23
C GLY A 229 13.32 0.09 -24.88
N ILE A 230 12.23 0.21 -25.65
CA ILE A 230 11.55 -0.86 -26.38
C ILE A 230 11.31 -0.43 -27.81
N ASP A 231 11.30 -1.40 -28.72
CA ASP A 231 10.90 -1.17 -30.10
C ASP A 231 9.41 -0.79 -30.19
N PRO A 232 9.06 0.43 -30.66
CA PRO A 232 7.67 0.87 -30.82
C PRO A 232 6.84 -0.04 -31.73
N MET A 233 7.45 -0.83 -32.61
CA MET A 233 6.75 -1.80 -33.46
C MET A 233 6.09 -2.94 -32.66
N GLN A 234 6.52 -3.18 -31.42
CA GLN A 234 5.91 -4.16 -30.51
C GLN A 234 4.52 -3.75 -30.00
N VAL A 235 4.01 -2.58 -30.38
CA VAL A 235 2.66 -2.08 -30.02
C VAL A 235 1.54 -3.07 -30.32
N ARG A 236 1.65 -3.84 -31.41
CA ARG A 236 0.67 -4.88 -31.76
C ARG A 236 0.68 -6.02 -30.75
N THR A 237 1.85 -6.48 -30.34
CA THR A 237 2.02 -7.50 -29.29
C THR A 237 1.43 -7.00 -27.97
N VAL A 238 1.71 -5.75 -27.59
CA VAL A 238 1.14 -5.14 -26.38
C VAL A 238 -0.39 -5.07 -26.46
N LYS A 239 -0.94 -4.65 -27.62
CA LYS A 239 -2.39 -4.60 -27.82
C LYS A 239 -3.05 -5.96 -27.61
N LEU A 240 -2.53 -7.01 -28.24
CA LEU A 240 -3.08 -8.37 -28.08
C LEU A 240 -3.04 -8.84 -26.61
N ARG A 241 -1.95 -8.53 -25.89
CA ARG A 241 -1.85 -8.81 -24.45
C ARG A 241 -2.88 -8.03 -23.63
N LEU A 242 -3.07 -6.75 -23.92
CA LEU A 242 -4.08 -5.94 -23.24
C LEU A 242 -5.50 -6.46 -23.49
N GLU A 243 -5.82 -6.91 -24.71
CA GLU A 243 -7.11 -7.55 -25.03
C GLU A 243 -7.34 -8.81 -24.20
N MET A 244 -6.30 -9.66 -24.08
CA MET A 244 -6.36 -10.86 -23.22
C MET A 244 -6.54 -10.52 -21.75
N LEU A 245 -5.79 -9.55 -21.22
CA LEU A 245 -5.84 -9.14 -19.81
C LEU A 245 -7.15 -8.43 -19.47
N ALA A 246 -7.72 -7.67 -20.41
CA ALA A 246 -9.04 -7.07 -20.25
C ALA A 246 -10.14 -8.13 -20.15
N LYS A 247 -10.00 -9.25 -20.88
CA LYS A 247 -10.95 -10.36 -20.85
C LYS A 247 -10.84 -11.21 -19.58
N HIS A 248 -9.64 -11.66 -19.22
CA HIS A 248 -9.43 -12.65 -18.15
C HIS A 248 -9.14 -12.01 -16.78
N GLY A 249 -8.65 -10.77 -16.77
CA GLY A 249 -8.14 -10.07 -15.61
C GLY A 249 -6.62 -10.21 -15.45
N ILE A 250 -6.08 -9.43 -14.52
CA ILE A 250 -4.65 -9.37 -14.16
C ILE A 250 -4.50 -10.00 -12.77
N PRO A 251 -3.56 -10.94 -12.53
CA PRO A 251 -3.30 -11.48 -11.19
C PRO A 251 -3.02 -10.38 -10.15
N ASP A 252 -3.78 -10.36 -9.06
CA ASP A 252 -3.77 -9.30 -8.04
C ASP A 252 -2.72 -9.53 -6.93
N TYR A 253 -1.47 -9.80 -7.31
CA TYR A 253 -0.39 -10.04 -6.35
C TYR A 253 -0.09 -8.82 -5.46
N PHE A 254 0.28 -9.08 -4.21
CA PHE A 254 1.02 -8.11 -3.41
C PHE A 254 2.43 -7.93 -3.96
N GLY A 255 2.81 -6.69 -4.28
CA GLY A 255 4.14 -6.35 -4.78
C GLY A 255 5.23 -6.43 -3.71
N GLU A 256 6.48 -6.45 -4.16
CA GLU A 256 7.70 -6.57 -3.34
C GLU A 256 7.81 -5.56 -2.19
N GLN A 257 7.27 -4.35 -2.37
CA GLN A 257 7.26 -3.29 -1.35
C GLN A 257 6.59 -3.72 -0.03
N ARG A 258 5.65 -4.68 -0.10
CA ARG A 258 5.01 -5.27 1.09
C ARG A 258 6.00 -6.02 1.97
N PHE A 259 7.01 -6.64 1.36
CA PHE A 259 7.94 -7.54 2.02
C PHE A 259 9.22 -6.84 2.49
N GLY A 260 9.30 -5.52 2.29
CA GLY A 260 10.43 -4.68 2.70
C GLY A 260 11.61 -4.83 1.75
N TYR A 261 12.60 -3.95 1.88
CA TYR A 261 13.76 -3.95 0.98
C TYR A 261 14.57 -5.26 1.06
N ARG A 262 14.61 -5.91 2.23
CA ARG A 262 15.24 -7.22 2.45
C ARG A 262 14.37 -8.42 2.09
N LEU A 263 13.14 -8.19 1.60
CA LEU A 263 12.16 -9.23 1.26
C LEU A 263 11.95 -10.25 2.39
N ASN A 264 11.90 -9.81 3.64
CA ASN A 264 11.85 -10.70 4.81
C ASN A 264 10.75 -10.35 5.82
N ASN A 265 9.90 -9.35 5.57
CA ASN A 265 8.84 -8.99 6.52
C ASN A 265 7.86 -10.13 6.80
N HIS A 266 7.60 -11.01 5.83
CA HIS A 266 6.76 -12.20 6.03
C HIS A 266 7.43 -13.22 6.94
N ILE A 267 8.77 -13.33 6.90
CA ILE A 267 9.56 -14.20 7.80
C ILE A 267 9.53 -13.64 9.22
N VAL A 268 9.73 -12.33 9.37
CA VAL A 268 9.58 -11.63 10.67
C VAL A 268 8.15 -11.82 11.21
N GLY A 269 7.14 -11.70 10.33
CA GLY A 269 5.73 -11.96 10.66
C GLY A 269 5.47 -13.40 11.11
N ARG A 270 6.09 -14.40 10.44
CA ARG A 270 6.02 -15.80 10.84
C ARG A 270 6.59 -16.03 12.23
N TYR A 271 7.79 -15.50 12.52
CA TYR A 271 8.39 -15.60 13.85
C TYR A 271 7.53 -14.90 14.91
N PHE A 272 6.94 -13.76 14.56
CA PHE A 272 6.01 -13.05 15.42
C PHE A 272 4.76 -13.88 15.74
N ALA A 273 4.18 -14.52 14.72
CA ALA A 273 2.97 -15.33 14.86
C ALA A 273 3.19 -16.58 15.72
N HIS A 274 4.39 -17.16 15.66
CA HIS A 274 4.79 -18.32 16.49
C HIS A 274 5.38 -17.93 17.85
N ALA A 275 5.40 -16.64 18.22
CA ALA A 275 6.04 -16.14 19.43
C ALA A 275 7.54 -16.52 19.56
N GLN A 276 8.22 -16.67 18.42
CA GLN A 276 9.64 -17.00 18.32
C GLN A 276 10.48 -15.72 18.37
N TRP A 277 10.52 -15.10 19.56
CA TRP A 277 11.04 -13.73 19.73
C TRP A 277 12.54 -13.60 19.42
N GLN A 278 13.35 -14.61 19.77
CA GLN A 278 14.78 -14.56 19.51
C GLN A 278 15.05 -14.64 18.01
N GLN A 279 14.42 -15.59 17.31
CA GLN A 279 14.53 -15.76 15.87
C GLN A 279 14.04 -14.52 15.10
N LEU A 280 13.00 -13.85 15.61
CA LEU A 280 12.54 -12.57 15.08
C LEU A 280 13.64 -11.51 15.15
N LEU A 281 14.26 -11.34 16.31
CA LEU A 281 15.35 -10.39 16.49
C LEU A 281 16.57 -10.78 15.65
N ASP A 282 16.91 -12.06 15.55
CA ASP A 282 18.04 -12.54 14.74
C ASP A 282 17.83 -12.28 13.25
N GLU A 283 16.60 -12.42 12.74
CA GLU A 283 16.25 -12.12 11.34
C GLU A 283 16.31 -10.60 11.06
N MET A 284 15.86 -9.79 12.02
CA MET A 284 15.85 -8.33 11.91
C MET A 284 17.25 -7.74 12.05
N LEU A 285 17.97 -8.09 13.11
CA LEU A 285 19.20 -7.45 13.59
C LEU A 285 20.48 -8.24 13.32
N GLY A 286 20.41 -9.57 13.23
CA GLY A 286 21.59 -10.42 13.14
C GLY A 286 22.20 -10.52 11.74
N SER A 287 23.40 -11.09 11.67
CA SER A 287 24.12 -11.32 10.41
C SER A 287 23.70 -12.61 9.69
N ARG A 288 22.90 -13.46 10.35
CA ARG A 288 22.47 -14.77 9.86
C ARG A 288 21.02 -14.80 9.32
N GLY A 289 20.39 -13.63 9.20
CA GLY A 289 19.06 -13.47 8.61
C GLY A 289 19.06 -13.45 7.08
N ALA A 290 18.01 -12.87 6.49
CA ALA A 290 17.95 -12.59 5.05
C ALA A 290 19.14 -11.74 4.58
N PRO A 291 19.58 -11.86 3.31
CA PRO A 291 20.67 -11.06 2.77
C PRO A 291 20.51 -9.56 3.02
N PHE A 292 21.64 -8.87 3.18
CA PHE A 292 21.69 -7.44 3.48
C PHE A 292 22.89 -6.76 2.79
N PRO A 293 22.88 -5.42 2.66
CA PRO A 293 24.01 -4.67 2.12
C PRO A 293 25.31 -4.86 2.95
N PRO A 294 26.49 -5.02 2.33
CA PRO A 294 27.74 -5.28 3.07
C PRO A 294 28.10 -4.25 4.15
N HIS A 295 27.74 -2.99 3.97
CA HIS A 295 27.99 -1.94 4.97
C HIS A 295 27.22 -2.18 6.29
N GLN A 296 26.23 -3.08 6.31
CA GLN A 296 25.52 -3.46 7.53
C GLN A 296 26.18 -4.64 8.28
N LEU A 297 27.26 -5.22 7.77
CA LEU A 297 27.87 -6.41 8.38
C LEU A 297 28.31 -6.14 9.83
N GLU A 298 29.10 -5.09 10.04
CA GLU A 298 29.65 -4.75 11.35
C GLU A 298 28.55 -4.52 12.41
N VAL A 299 27.51 -3.74 12.06
CA VAL A 299 26.40 -3.46 12.99
C VAL A 299 25.60 -4.71 13.35
N ARG A 300 25.48 -5.67 12.42
CA ARG A 300 24.80 -6.94 12.63
C ARG A 300 25.63 -7.90 13.48
N GLU A 301 26.95 -7.91 13.28
CA GLU A 301 27.86 -8.73 14.11
C GLU A 301 27.99 -8.18 15.54
N LEU A 302 27.89 -6.87 15.74
CA LEU A 302 27.79 -6.28 17.08
C LEU A 302 26.56 -6.81 17.83
N TYR A 303 25.41 -6.91 17.16
CA TYR A 303 24.23 -7.57 17.72
C TYR A 303 24.51 -9.04 18.05
N ASP A 304 25.12 -9.80 17.14
CA ASP A 304 25.41 -11.22 17.35
C ASP A 304 26.37 -11.47 18.53
N ARG A 305 27.27 -10.52 18.83
CA ARG A 305 28.16 -10.54 20.01
C ARG A 305 27.50 -10.03 21.31
N GLY A 306 26.26 -9.56 21.24
CA GLY A 306 25.54 -8.99 22.39
C GLY A 306 25.93 -7.54 22.72
N GLU A 307 26.68 -6.86 21.85
CA GLU A 307 27.12 -5.47 22.00
C GLU A 307 26.00 -4.49 21.57
N PHE A 308 24.83 -4.57 22.22
CA PHE A 308 23.61 -3.90 21.76
C PHE A 308 23.71 -2.37 21.70
N GLN A 309 24.44 -1.75 22.63
CA GLN A 309 24.61 -0.30 22.66
C GLN A 309 25.45 0.17 21.46
N ALA A 310 26.56 -0.50 21.18
CA ALA A 310 27.41 -0.20 20.02
C ALA A 310 26.63 -0.39 18.70
N ALA A 311 25.85 -1.47 18.58
CA ALA A 311 24.99 -1.67 17.42
C ALA A 311 23.94 -0.53 17.28
N TYR A 312 23.31 -0.13 18.39
CA TYR A 312 22.30 0.94 18.41
C TYR A 312 22.84 2.29 17.91
N ASP A 313 24.11 2.60 18.22
CA ASP A 313 24.72 3.87 17.87
C ASP A 313 25.03 4.01 16.37
N ILE A 314 25.15 2.89 15.65
CA ILE A 314 25.39 2.86 14.19
C ILE A 314 24.09 3.00 13.39
N TRP A 315 22.99 2.38 13.82
CA TRP A 315 21.72 2.43 13.09
C TRP A 315 21.19 3.86 12.94
N GLY A 316 20.65 4.20 11.77
CA GLY A 316 20.19 5.54 11.44
C GLY A 316 18.90 5.92 12.17
N ARG A 317 18.56 7.22 12.17
CA ARG A 317 17.32 7.72 12.80
C ARG A 317 16.04 7.14 12.17
N ASN A 318 16.10 6.57 10.97
CA ASN A 318 14.95 5.98 10.28
C ASN A 318 14.75 4.49 10.62
N ASP A 319 15.75 3.83 11.23
CA ASP A 319 15.73 2.40 11.60
C ASP A 319 15.11 2.21 12.98
N GLN A 320 13.85 2.66 13.11
CA GLN A 320 13.19 2.79 14.40
C GLN A 320 12.97 1.44 15.10
N ALA A 321 12.59 0.40 14.36
CA ALA A 321 12.33 -0.92 14.94
C ALA A 321 13.62 -1.52 15.52
N GLU A 322 14.70 -1.41 14.77
CA GLU A 322 16.04 -1.88 15.12
C GLU A 322 16.55 -1.15 16.36
N ARG A 323 16.50 0.19 16.35
CA ARG A 323 16.94 1.03 17.46
C ARG A 323 16.14 0.80 18.74
N ILE A 324 14.82 0.63 18.63
CA ILE A 324 13.96 0.36 19.79
C ILE A 324 14.30 -1.01 20.40
N ALA A 325 14.45 -2.04 19.57
CA ALA A 325 14.81 -3.38 20.02
C ALA A 325 16.20 -3.41 20.68
N LEU A 326 17.22 -2.85 20.03
CA LEU A 326 18.58 -2.80 20.58
C LEU A 326 18.66 -2.02 21.90
N ARG A 327 17.97 -0.88 21.98
CA ARG A 327 17.88 -0.12 23.24
C ARG A 327 17.19 -0.91 24.35
N ALA A 328 16.15 -1.68 24.02
CA ALA A 328 15.47 -2.53 24.99
C ALA A 328 16.38 -3.65 25.49
N LEU A 329 17.09 -4.33 24.58
CA LEU A 329 18.08 -5.37 24.92
C LEU A 329 19.23 -4.81 25.76
N GLY A 330 19.80 -3.66 25.37
CA GLY A 330 20.86 -2.97 26.13
C GLY A 330 20.44 -2.53 27.54
N ARG A 331 19.13 -2.44 27.81
CA ARG A 331 18.55 -2.20 29.15
C ARG A 331 18.25 -3.49 29.91
N GLY A 332 18.68 -4.65 29.40
CA GLY A 332 18.48 -5.95 30.02
C GLY A 332 17.09 -6.56 29.81
N ARG A 333 16.30 -6.08 28.84
CA ARG A 333 15.06 -6.78 28.48
C ARG A 333 15.37 -8.07 27.73
N ASP A 334 14.53 -9.06 27.94
CA ASP A 334 14.53 -10.29 27.15
C ASP A 334 14.05 -10.04 25.70
N ALA A 335 14.21 -11.03 24.83
CA ALA A 335 13.80 -10.94 23.43
C ALA A 335 12.32 -10.55 23.28
N ALA A 336 11.44 -11.15 24.10
CA ALA A 336 10.01 -10.83 24.10
C ALA A 336 9.75 -9.38 24.51
N GLY A 337 10.42 -8.88 25.54
CA GLY A 337 10.34 -7.51 26.01
C GLY A 337 10.89 -6.47 25.03
N ALA A 338 11.90 -6.84 24.24
CA ALA A 338 12.44 -6.03 23.16
C ALA A 338 11.46 -5.93 21.98
N VAL A 339 10.91 -7.05 21.52
CA VAL A 339 9.89 -7.06 20.46
C VAL A 339 8.63 -6.31 20.88
N ARG A 340 8.15 -6.48 22.13
CA ARG A 340 6.98 -5.75 22.64
C ARG A 340 7.19 -4.24 22.74
N ALA A 341 8.43 -3.77 22.84
CA ALA A 341 8.73 -2.34 22.83
C ALA A 341 8.52 -1.70 21.45
N ILE A 342 8.57 -2.50 20.38
CA ILE A 342 8.36 -2.04 19.01
C ILE A 342 6.89 -1.61 18.83
N PRO A 343 6.63 -0.45 18.18
CA PRO A 343 5.28 0.06 17.98
C PRO A 343 4.31 -0.96 17.38
N GLY A 344 3.07 -0.96 17.84
CA GLY A 344 2.04 -1.91 17.39
C GLY A 344 1.87 -1.93 15.88
N HIS A 345 1.82 -0.76 15.23
CA HIS A 345 1.66 -0.66 13.78
C HIS A 345 2.78 -1.35 12.97
N THR A 346 4.02 -1.37 13.46
CA THR A 346 5.14 -2.09 12.84
C THR A 346 4.93 -3.60 12.96
N ARG A 347 4.49 -4.06 14.14
CA ARG A 347 4.17 -5.48 14.39
C ARG A 347 2.99 -5.95 13.54
N SER A 348 1.92 -5.15 13.45
CA SER A 348 0.77 -5.43 12.57
C SER A 348 1.19 -5.44 11.09
N PHE A 349 2.19 -4.63 10.70
CA PHE A 349 2.70 -4.64 9.32
C PHE A 349 3.42 -5.95 8.96
N TRP A 350 4.19 -6.55 9.88
CA TRP A 350 4.80 -7.87 9.67
C TRP A 350 3.75 -8.97 9.48
N MET A 351 2.69 -8.96 10.29
CA MET A 351 1.56 -9.89 10.10
C MET A 351 0.84 -9.68 8.77
N SER A 352 0.65 -8.42 8.36
CA SER A 352 0.08 -8.09 7.04
C SER A 352 0.98 -8.58 5.90
N ALA A 353 2.31 -8.52 6.05
CA ALA A 353 3.24 -9.08 5.08
C ALA A 353 3.14 -10.61 5.03
N LEU A 354 3.03 -11.30 6.16
CA LEU A 354 2.79 -12.75 6.21
C LEU A 354 1.47 -13.15 5.52
N GLN A 355 0.36 -12.44 5.79
CA GLN A 355 -0.90 -12.66 5.08
C GLN A 355 -0.75 -12.47 3.57
N GLY A 356 0.01 -11.46 3.15
CA GLY A 356 0.31 -11.18 1.75
C GLY A 356 1.12 -12.28 1.07
N ALA A 357 2.07 -12.90 1.77
CA ALA A 357 2.83 -14.04 1.27
C ALA A 357 1.90 -15.26 1.05
N VAL A 358 1.07 -15.60 2.04
CA VAL A 358 0.07 -16.69 1.92
C VAL A 358 -0.85 -16.46 0.73
N TYR A 359 -1.38 -15.24 0.58
CA TYR A 359 -2.20 -14.86 -0.56
C TYR A 359 -1.45 -15.03 -1.90
N ASN A 360 -0.21 -14.53 -2.00
CA ASN A 360 0.60 -14.63 -3.22
C ASN A 360 0.87 -16.09 -3.59
N HIS A 361 1.11 -16.98 -2.63
CA HIS A 361 1.29 -18.41 -2.90
C HIS A 361 0.01 -19.08 -3.40
N ALA A 362 -1.14 -18.78 -2.79
CA ALA A 362 -2.43 -19.30 -3.25
C ALA A 362 -2.75 -18.82 -4.67
N LEU A 363 -2.56 -17.52 -4.95
CA LEU A 363 -2.73 -16.96 -6.29
C LEU A 363 -1.76 -17.57 -7.30
N SER A 364 -0.50 -17.76 -6.93
CA SER A 364 0.51 -18.39 -7.80
C SER A 364 0.07 -19.76 -8.29
N GLN A 365 -0.51 -20.56 -7.39
CA GLN A 365 -1.05 -21.87 -7.76
C GLN A 365 -2.23 -21.72 -8.73
N ARG A 366 -3.18 -20.81 -8.46
CA ARG A 366 -4.31 -20.53 -9.37
C ARG A 366 -3.86 -20.05 -10.75
N VAL A 367 -2.77 -19.28 -10.83
CA VAL A 367 -2.23 -18.84 -12.13
C VAL A 367 -1.61 -20.00 -12.89
N ARG A 368 -0.79 -20.85 -12.23
CA ARG A 368 -0.23 -22.06 -12.86
C ARG A 368 -1.31 -23.02 -13.36
N ASP A 369 -2.38 -23.16 -12.59
CA ASP A 369 -3.51 -24.03 -12.93
C ASP A 369 -4.44 -23.42 -13.99
N GLY A 370 -4.23 -22.16 -14.39
CA GLY A 370 -5.11 -21.45 -15.33
C GLY A 370 -6.49 -21.09 -14.76
N THR A 371 -6.66 -21.15 -13.43
CA THR A 371 -7.95 -21.00 -12.73
C THR A 371 -8.10 -19.67 -12.00
N PHE A 372 -7.11 -18.75 -12.04
CA PHE A 372 -7.19 -17.46 -11.35
C PHE A 372 -8.33 -16.55 -11.85
N GLY A 373 -8.71 -16.71 -13.12
CA GLY A 373 -9.81 -15.98 -13.77
C GLY A 373 -11.18 -16.68 -13.69
N ALA A 374 -11.27 -17.82 -12.99
CA ALA A 374 -12.47 -18.64 -12.88
C ALA A 374 -12.94 -18.79 -11.43
N VAL A 375 -14.21 -19.17 -11.27
CA VAL A 375 -14.77 -19.64 -10.00
C VAL A 375 -14.87 -21.16 -10.01
N LEU A 376 -14.51 -21.80 -8.90
CA LEU A 376 -14.62 -23.24 -8.71
C LEU A 376 -15.62 -23.55 -7.60
N ARG A 377 -16.12 -24.80 -7.57
CA ARG A 377 -16.81 -25.35 -6.40
C ARG A 377 -15.96 -25.18 -5.15
N GLY A 378 -16.57 -24.68 -4.08
CA GLY A 378 -15.90 -24.42 -2.81
C GLY A 378 -15.13 -23.09 -2.73
N ASP A 379 -15.05 -22.31 -3.81
CA ASP A 379 -14.43 -20.98 -3.76
C ASP A 379 -15.24 -20.04 -2.84
N VAL A 380 -14.60 -18.97 -2.38
CA VAL A 380 -15.31 -17.79 -1.90
C VAL A 380 -15.30 -16.75 -3.01
N ALA A 381 -16.48 -16.34 -3.47
CA ALA A 381 -16.63 -15.32 -4.50
C ALA A 381 -16.82 -13.94 -3.89
N MET A 382 -16.29 -12.92 -4.54
CA MET A 382 -16.47 -11.51 -4.20
C MET A 382 -17.25 -10.79 -5.29
N LEU A 383 -18.22 -9.95 -4.89
CA LEU A 383 -18.99 -9.10 -5.81
C LEU A 383 -18.11 -7.98 -6.39
N GLY A 384 -18.20 -7.76 -7.70
CA GLY A 384 -17.51 -6.69 -8.40
C GLY A 384 -17.86 -5.30 -7.84
N GLY A 385 -16.83 -4.50 -7.56
CA GLY A 385 -17.00 -3.14 -7.00
C GLY A 385 -17.38 -3.07 -5.52
N SER A 386 -17.52 -4.21 -4.84
CA SER A 386 -17.79 -4.30 -3.40
C SER A 386 -16.70 -5.11 -2.67
N SER A 387 -16.77 -5.14 -1.34
CA SER A 387 -16.03 -6.08 -0.48
C SER A 387 -16.89 -7.25 0.01
N SER A 388 -18.14 -7.32 -0.43
CA SER A 388 -19.07 -8.40 -0.10
C SER A 388 -18.63 -9.72 -0.71
N VAL A 389 -18.63 -10.76 0.11
CA VAL A 389 -18.27 -12.12 -0.28
C VAL A 389 -19.34 -13.13 0.06
N PHE A 390 -19.37 -14.24 -0.67
CA PHE A 390 -20.25 -15.38 -0.42
C PHE A 390 -19.54 -16.69 -0.80
N PRO A 391 -19.84 -17.79 -0.10
CA PRO A 391 -19.25 -19.08 -0.44
C PRO A 391 -19.96 -19.69 -1.65
N ILE A 392 -19.21 -20.37 -2.50
CA ILE A 392 -19.72 -21.28 -3.51
C ILE A 392 -19.69 -22.68 -2.89
N ALA A 393 -20.83 -23.36 -2.87
CA ALA A 393 -20.91 -24.69 -2.26
C ALA A 393 -19.98 -25.69 -2.98
N HIS A 394 -19.39 -26.62 -2.23
CA HIS A 394 -18.53 -27.65 -2.81
C HIS A 394 -19.32 -28.62 -3.71
N ASP A 395 -20.58 -28.86 -3.35
CA ASP A 395 -21.54 -29.69 -4.06
C ASP A 395 -22.48 -28.90 -4.98
N ALA A 396 -22.28 -27.58 -5.16
CA ALA A 396 -23.11 -26.68 -5.98
C ALA A 396 -23.50 -27.29 -7.34
N PRO A 397 -24.77 -27.56 -7.67
CA PRO A 397 -25.17 -28.21 -8.93
C PRO A 397 -24.57 -27.57 -10.21
N ALA A 398 -24.46 -28.35 -11.30
CA ALA A 398 -23.77 -27.90 -12.51
C ALA A 398 -24.43 -26.65 -13.16
N ASP A 399 -25.75 -26.56 -13.09
CA ASP A 399 -26.53 -25.40 -13.54
C ASP A 399 -26.28 -24.15 -12.68
N GLU A 400 -26.21 -24.29 -11.35
CA GLU A 400 -25.84 -23.19 -10.45
C GLU A 400 -24.41 -22.71 -10.74
N LEU A 401 -23.46 -23.64 -10.90
CA LEU A 401 -22.08 -23.32 -11.22
C LEU A 401 -21.97 -22.59 -12.57
N ALA A 402 -22.70 -23.02 -13.60
CA ALA A 402 -22.71 -22.36 -14.90
C ALA A 402 -23.22 -20.90 -14.83
N VAL A 403 -24.18 -20.61 -13.95
CA VAL A 403 -24.64 -19.23 -13.68
C VAL A 403 -23.52 -18.42 -13.03
N LEU A 404 -22.82 -18.98 -12.05
CA LEU A 404 -21.69 -18.31 -11.38
C LEU A 404 -20.51 -18.09 -12.33
N GLU A 405 -20.20 -19.05 -13.19
CA GLU A 405 -19.20 -18.92 -14.25
C GLU A 405 -19.57 -17.82 -15.24
N SER A 406 -20.84 -17.73 -15.65
CA SER A 406 -21.33 -16.66 -16.52
C SER A 406 -21.18 -15.28 -15.87
N ARG A 407 -21.52 -15.16 -14.58
CA ARG A 407 -21.30 -13.92 -13.80
C ARG A 407 -19.82 -13.60 -13.63
N CYS A 408 -18.97 -14.62 -13.48
CA CYS A 408 -17.53 -14.45 -13.40
C CYS A 408 -16.97 -13.95 -14.75
N ALA A 409 -17.41 -14.51 -15.87
CA ALA A 409 -17.03 -14.07 -17.21
C ALA A 409 -17.49 -12.63 -17.52
N ALA A 410 -18.65 -12.23 -16.99
CA ALA A 410 -19.18 -10.86 -17.07
C ALA A 410 -18.50 -9.88 -16.07
N HIS A 411 -17.57 -10.38 -15.24
CA HIS A 411 -16.85 -9.62 -14.20
C HIS A 411 -17.74 -9.10 -13.06
N ASP A 412 -18.95 -9.63 -12.91
CA ASP A 412 -19.85 -9.35 -11.77
C ASP A 412 -19.33 -9.95 -10.47
N ILE A 413 -18.58 -11.06 -10.58
CA ILE A 413 -17.92 -11.73 -9.46
C ILE A 413 -16.50 -12.16 -9.82
N SER A 414 -15.68 -12.39 -8.80
CA SER A 414 -14.36 -13.03 -8.92
C SER A 414 -14.11 -13.95 -7.74
N ALA A 415 -13.41 -15.06 -7.96
CA ALA A 415 -12.88 -15.87 -6.86
C ALA A 415 -11.92 -15.01 -6.00
N ALA A 416 -11.92 -15.26 -4.69
CA ALA A 416 -11.17 -14.47 -3.73
C ALA A 416 -10.28 -15.34 -2.83
N GLY A 417 -8.98 -15.02 -2.84
CA GLY A 417 -7.96 -15.65 -2.02
C GLY A 417 -7.96 -15.22 -0.56
N PRO A 418 -7.22 -15.96 0.28
CA PRO A 418 -7.26 -15.80 1.72
C PRO A 418 -6.43 -14.58 2.17
N ILE A 419 -6.98 -13.80 3.09
CA ILE A 419 -6.23 -12.95 4.00
C ILE A 419 -6.50 -13.51 5.40
N PRO A 420 -5.70 -14.50 5.86
CA PRO A 420 -6.04 -15.32 7.03
C PRO A 420 -6.33 -14.50 8.29
N GLY A 421 -7.36 -14.90 9.03
CA GLY A 421 -7.78 -14.29 10.29
C GLY A 421 -9.07 -14.92 10.81
N PRO A 422 -9.47 -14.65 12.07
CA PRO A 422 -10.51 -15.41 12.77
C PRO A 422 -11.92 -15.23 12.21
N GLY A 423 -12.18 -14.15 11.46
CA GLY A 423 -13.44 -13.86 10.79
C GLY A 423 -13.38 -13.99 9.27
N MET A 424 -12.30 -14.56 8.72
CA MET A 424 -12.22 -14.84 7.28
C MET A 424 -13.20 -15.96 6.93
N LEU A 425 -14.08 -15.71 5.96
CA LEU A 425 -14.96 -16.74 5.41
C LEU A 425 -14.10 -17.86 4.79
N ALA A 426 -14.27 -19.10 5.23
CA ALA A 426 -13.51 -20.24 4.73
C ALA A 426 -13.99 -20.69 3.35
N SER A 427 -13.04 -21.13 2.51
CA SER A 427 -13.32 -21.91 1.30
C SER A 427 -13.41 -23.39 1.65
N SER A 428 -13.79 -24.23 0.69
CA SER A 428 -13.89 -25.68 0.83
C SER A 428 -13.35 -26.41 -0.39
N GLY A 429 -13.14 -27.73 -0.29
CA GLY A 429 -12.62 -28.56 -1.39
C GLY A 429 -11.26 -28.10 -1.92
N LEU A 430 -11.08 -28.19 -3.24
CA LEU A 430 -9.82 -27.85 -3.92
C LEU A 430 -9.33 -26.41 -3.62
N PRO A 431 -10.16 -25.36 -3.66
CA PRO A 431 -9.74 -24.03 -3.20
C PRO A 431 -9.12 -24.01 -1.80
N ARG A 432 -9.72 -24.74 -0.83
CA ARG A 432 -9.19 -24.81 0.54
C ARG A 432 -7.87 -25.56 0.60
N GLU A 433 -7.70 -26.62 -0.19
CA GLU A 433 -6.41 -27.34 -0.28
C GLU A 433 -5.30 -26.45 -0.84
N ILE A 434 -5.61 -25.58 -1.80
CA ILE A 434 -4.66 -24.57 -2.31
C ILE A 434 -4.27 -23.59 -1.19
N GLU A 435 -5.24 -23.09 -0.42
CA GLU A 435 -4.99 -22.17 0.70
C GLU A 435 -4.16 -22.81 1.82
N LEU A 436 -4.45 -24.06 2.18
CA LEU A 436 -3.71 -24.81 3.20
C LEU A 436 -2.26 -25.08 2.75
N ARG A 437 -2.03 -25.41 1.47
CA ARG A 437 -0.68 -25.54 0.93
C ARG A 437 0.08 -24.21 0.96
N ALA A 438 -0.60 -23.09 0.69
CA ALA A 438 0.02 -21.77 0.76
C ALA A 438 0.40 -21.36 2.19
N LEU A 439 -0.45 -21.68 3.17
CA LEU A 439 -0.16 -21.53 4.60
C LEU A 439 1.07 -22.37 5.00
N ALA A 440 1.07 -23.65 4.65
CA ALA A 440 2.15 -24.58 4.95
C ALA A 440 3.49 -24.14 4.31
N ALA A 441 3.47 -23.66 3.07
CA ALA A 441 4.66 -23.09 2.42
C ALA A 441 5.24 -21.90 3.20
N CYS A 442 4.38 -21.08 3.81
CA CYS A 442 4.78 -19.98 4.69
C CYS A 442 5.13 -20.43 6.12
N GLY A 443 5.10 -21.73 6.43
CA GLY A 443 5.39 -22.29 7.75
C GLY A 443 4.39 -21.89 8.82
N VAL A 444 3.12 -21.74 8.45
CA VAL A 444 2.02 -21.34 9.35
C VAL A 444 0.75 -22.13 9.04
N GLU A 445 -0.20 -22.08 9.97
CA GLU A 445 -1.57 -22.58 9.85
C GLU A 445 -2.55 -21.45 10.22
N ASP A 446 -3.86 -21.66 10.07
CA ASP A 446 -4.86 -20.66 10.45
C ASP A 446 -4.75 -20.25 11.93
N ALA A 447 -4.31 -21.17 12.80
CA ALA A 447 -4.14 -20.94 14.23
C ALA A 447 -3.13 -19.82 14.57
N GLN A 448 -2.21 -19.48 13.66
CA GLN A 448 -1.25 -18.38 13.85
C GLN A 448 -1.83 -16.99 13.53
N PHE A 449 -3.03 -16.91 12.94
CA PHE A 449 -3.65 -15.65 12.55
C PHE A 449 -4.77 -15.25 13.52
N VAL A 450 -4.47 -15.24 14.82
CA VAL A 450 -5.42 -14.88 15.88
C VAL A 450 -4.82 -13.85 16.85
N PRO A 451 -5.64 -13.16 17.68
CA PRO A 451 -5.11 -12.30 18.74
C PRO A 451 -4.23 -13.10 19.73
N PRO A 452 -3.18 -12.49 20.30
CA PRO A 452 -2.75 -11.10 20.14
C PRO A 452 -1.79 -10.89 18.95
N ALA A 453 -1.49 -11.92 18.17
CA ALA A 453 -0.56 -11.79 17.05
C ALA A 453 -1.16 -10.94 15.92
N LEU A 454 -2.45 -11.11 15.63
CA LEU A 454 -3.16 -10.36 14.59
C LEU A 454 -4.19 -9.38 15.19
N ASP A 455 -4.06 -8.11 14.82
CA ASP A 455 -5.09 -7.08 15.03
C ASP A 455 -6.03 -7.06 13.82
N GLY A 456 -7.03 -7.95 13.79
CA GLY A 456 -8.02 -7.96 12.70
C GLY A 456 -8.73 -9.30 12.52
N ALA A 457 -9.82 -9.27 11.76
CA ALA A 457 -10.63 -10.45 11.49
C ALA A 457 -10.11 -11.30 10.31
N GLY A 458 -9.09 -10.84 9.57
CA GLY A 458 -8.82 -11.37 8.24
C GLY A 458 -9.89 -10.92 7.23
N ALA A 459 -9.71 -11.31 5.97
CA ALA A 459 -10.57 -10.90 4.87
C ALA A 459 -10.43 -11.85 3.68
N ARG A 460 -11.14 -11.52 2.60
CA ARG A 460 -10.97 -12.12 1.28
C ARG A 460 -10.51 -11.03 0.33
N ARG A 461 -9.64 -11.38 -0.62
CA ARG A 461 -9.14 -10.46 -1.66
C ARG A 461 -9.35 -11.12 -3.03
N PRO A 462 -9.91 -10.44 -4.04
CA PRO A 462 -10.11 -11.06 -5.35
C PRO A 462 -8.76 -11.52 -5.92
N TYR A 463 -8.73 -12.64 -6.65
CA TYR A 463 -7.51 -13.13 -7.29
C TYR A 463 -7.08 -12.30 -8.50
N ARG A 464 -7.99 -11.51 -9.06
CA ARG A 464 -7.75 -10.70 -10.25
C ARG A 464 -8.21 -9.25 -10.09
N ILE A 465 -7.49 -8.38 -10.79
CA ILE A 465 -7.84 -6.99 -11.07
C ILE A 465 -8.43 -6.92 -12.47
N MET A 466 -9.44 -6.07 -12.66
CA MET A 466 -9.99 -5.79 -13.99
C MET A 466 -9.49 -4.43 -14.48
N MET A 467 -8.99 -4.42 -15.71
CA MET A 467 -8.61 -3.21 -16.41
C MET A 467 -9.80 -2.69 -17.23
N ARG A 468 -10.05 -1.37 -17.19
CA ARG A 468 -11.10 -0.71 -17.99
C ARG A 468 -10.53 0.45 -18.79
N ASP A 469 -11.31 0.95 -19.74
CA ASP A 469 -11.03 2.16 -20.52
C ASP A 469 -9.58 2.23 -21.02
N TRP A 470 -9.12 1.12 -21.60
CA TRP A 470 -7.72 0.98 -21.96
C TRP A 470 -7.48 1.32 -23.44
N SER A 471 -6.27 1.83 -23.71
CA SER A 471 -5.79 2.05 -25.06
C SER A 471 -4.28 1.88 -25.11
N VAL A 472 -3.76 1.68 -26.32
CA VAL A 472 -2.33 1.55 -26.57
C VAL A 472 -1.96 2.23 -27.87
N ASP A 473 -0.86 2.95 -27.82
CA ASP A 473 -0.23 3.58 -28.97
C ASP A 473 1.29 3.54 -28.82
N ALA A 474 1.98 3.95 -29.86
CA ALA A 474 3.42 3.96 -29.92
C ALA A 474 3.89 5.24 -30.59
N GLY A 475 5.09 5.69 -30.23
CA GLY A 475 5.67 6.90 -30.78
C GLY A 475 7.16 7.00 -30.52
N VAL A 476 7.72 8.10 -31.03
CA VAL A 476 9.10 8.51 -30.80
C VAL A 476 9.05 9.99 -30.44
N ASP A 477 9.74 10.37 -29.38
CA ASP A 477 9.98 11.77 -29.03
C ASP A 477 11.47 12.03 -28.83
N GLU A 478 11.84 13.20 -28.30
CA GLU A 478 13.23 13.59 -28.02
C GLU A 478 13.96 12.66 -27.02
N HIS A 479 13.24 11.77 -26.34
CA HIS A 479 13.77 10.75 -25.43
C HIS A 479 13.71 9.32 -26.00
N GLY A 480 13.48 9.19 -27.30
CA GLY A 480 13.48 7.92 -28.03
C GLY A 480 12.11 7.26 -28.14
N GLY A 481 12.13 6.00 -28.59
CA GLY A 481 10.92 5.20 -28.80
C GLY A 481 10.19 4.86 -27.51
N TYR A 482 8.86 4.85 -27.56
CA TYR A 482 8.00 4.42 -26.47
C TYR A 482 6.77 3.66 -26.97
N ILE A 483 6.25 2.79 -26.10
CA ILE A 483 4.86 2.32 -26.17
C ILE A 483 4.11 2.96 -25.01
N ARG A 484 3.00 3.63 -25.31
CA ARG A 484 2.12 4.25 -24.32
C ARG A 484 0.91 3.38 -24.11
N VAL A 485 0.64 3.05 -22.85
CA VAL A 485 -0.59 2.38 -22.42
C VAL A 485 -1.38 3.33 -21.53
N MET A 486 -2.68 3.41 -21.77
CA MET A 486 -3.64 4.07 -20.89
C MET A 486 -4.61 3.02 -20.37
N PHE A 487 -5.00 3.10 -19.10
CA PHE A 487 -6.00 2.21 -18.53
C PHE A 487 -6.48 2.64 -17.14
N ASP A 488 -7.66 2.17 -16.75
CA ASP A 488 -8.25 2.40 -15.42
C ASP A 488 -8.16 1.13 -14.57
N LEU A 489 -7.71 1.28 -13.33
CA LEU A 489 -7.75 0.22 -12.31
C LEU A 489 -8.54 0.66 -11.09
N GLN A 490 -9.23 -0.28 -10.44
CA GLN A 490 -9.93 -0.01 -9.18
C GLN A 490 -8.97 0.36 -8.05
N LYS A 491 -9.52 0.98 -6.99
CA LYS A 491 -8.75 1.29 -5.77
C LYS A 491 -8.06 0.05 -5.19
N GLY A 492 -6.82 0.21 -4.73
CA GLY A 492 -6.02 -0.87 -4.14
C GLY A 492 -5.26 -1.75 -5.14
N ALA A 493 -5.48 -1.55 -6.44
CA ALA A 493 -4.67 -2.11 -7.52
C ALA A 493 -3.45 -1.23 -7.82
N PHE A 494 -2.38 -1.84 -8.32
CA PHE A 494 -1.13 -1.16 -8.68
C PHE A 494 -0.84 -1.32 -10.17
N ALA A 495 -0.51 -0.24 -10.87
CA ALA A 495 -0.19 -0.33 -12.30
C ALA A 495 1.01 -1.24 -12.61
N THR A 496 1.93 -1.40 -11.65
CA THR A 496 3.10 -2.28 -11.80
C THR A 496 2.72 -3.74 -12.05
N VAL A 497 1.56 -4.21 -11.58
CA VAL A 497 1.12 -5.59 -11.89
C VAL A 497 0.76 -5.75 -13.36
N LEU A 498 0.14 -4.75 -13.98
CA LEU A 498 -0.14 -4.77 -15.42
C LEU A 498 1.14 -4.58 -16.23
N CYS A 499 2.01 -3.66 -15.83
CA CYS A 499 3.29 -3.45 -16.51
C CYS A 499 4.13 -4.74 -16.50
N ARG A 500 4.12 -5.50 -15.40
CA ARG A 500 4.76 -6.81 -15.32
C ARG A 500 4.21 -7.81 -16.35
N GLU A 501 2.90 -7.88 -16.53
CA GLU A 501 2.27 -8.73 -17.56
C GLU A 501 2.74 -8.39 -18.99
N ILE A 502 3.07 -7.12 -19.26
CA ILE A 502 3.53 -6.65 -20.57
C ILE A 502 5.04 -6.81 -20.73
N MET A 503 5.81 -6.28 -19.79
CA MET A 503 7.26 -6.08 -19.89
C MET A 503 8.09 -7.28 -19.46
N GLY A 504 7.56 -8.17 -18.62
CA GLY A 504 8.30 -9.32 -18.10
C GLY A 504 8.55 -9.25 -16.60
N GLU A 505 9.31 -10.22 -16.09
CA GLU A 505 9.82 -10.22 -14.72
C GLU A 505 11.03 -9.27 -14.62
N GLY A 506 11.24 -8.62 -13.47
CA GLY A 506 12.38 -7.72 -13.27
C GLY A 506 12.19 -6.27 -13.73
N VAL A 507 10.94 -5.80 -13.86
CA VAL A 507 10.66 -4.38 -14.13
C VAL A 507 11.08 -3.54 -12.92
N VAL A 508 12.13 -2.74 -13.09
CA VAL A 508 12.62 -1.74 -12.12
C VAL A 508 12.04 -0.37 -12.44
#